data_AF-A0A2T7NXG1-F1
#
_entry.id   AF-A0A2T7NXG1-F1
#
_cell.length_a   1.000
_cell.length_b   1.000
_cell.length_c   1.000
_cell.angle_alpha   90.00
_cell.angle_beta   90.00
_cell.angle_gamma   90.00
#
_symmetry.space_group_name_H-M   'P 1'
#
loop_
_entity.id
_entity.type
_entity.pdbx_description
1 polymer ?
#
loop_
_entity_poly.entity_id
_entity_poly.type
_entity_poly.pdbx_seq_one_letter_code
_entity_poly.pdbx_strand_id
1 'polypeptide(L)'
;MSWTVHGLWPTQEGTLGPNYCNNTWKFNLQQVQVLRPLLDIKWPSFSVQDPLPNNWQHEWEKHGTCGTSVQDLRDELHYFNTTLQLHQKYSLQSLLASRGIVPSSSVTYTPDAVLTALHDILGVYPNVICVRDEGRFVTERKTVIPRNCGDLHDQGLWSN
;
A
#
# COMPACT_ATOMS: atom_id res chain seq x y z
N MET A 1 -8.67 15.00 -3.87
CA MET A 1 -8.58 13.53 -3.91
C MET A 1 -7.24 13.12 -3.30
N SER A 2 -7.26 12.15 -2.40
CA SER A 2 -6.06 11.61 -1.73
C SER A 2 -5.85 10.17 -2.20
N TRP A 3 -4.61 9.73 -2.17
CA TRP A 3 -4.27 8.31 -2.26
C TRP A 3 -4.88 7.55 -1.09
N THR A 4 -5.25 6.30 -1.34
CA THR A 4 -5.84 5.35 -0.39
C THR A 4 -5.05 4.04 -0.41
N VAL A 5 -5.27 3.21 0.60
CA VAL A 5 -4.66 1.90 0.71
C VAL A 5 -5.40 0.90 -0.17
N HIS A 6 -4.64 0.12 -0.94
CA HIS A 6 -5.11 -1.12 -1.55
C HIS A 6 -4.79 -2.30 -0.64
N GLY A 7 -3.52 -2.47 -0.28
CA GLY A 7 -3.06 -3.51 0.64
C GLY A 7 -1.59 -3.47 0.98
N LEU A 8 -1.20 -4.32 1.95
CA LEU A 8 0.18 -4.58 2.33
C LEU A 8 0.46 -6.07 2.09
N TRP A 9 1.34 -6.38 1.14
CA TRP A 9 1.50 -7.75 0.65
C TRP A 9 2.89 -8.29 0.98
N PRO A 10 3.03 -9.10 2.04
CA PRO A 10 4.24 -9.87 2.28
C PRO A 10 4.58 -10.69 1.04
N THR A 11 5.68 -10.32 0.38
CA THR A 11 6.07 -10.88 -0.91
C THR A 11 7.43 -11.55 -0.78
N GLN A 12 7.55 -12.79 -1.27
CA GLN A 12 8.83 -13.45 -1.49
C GLN A 12 9.41 -12.99 -2.82
N GLU A 13 10.70 -12.67 -2.82
CA GLU A 13 11.43 -12.23 -4.00
C GLU A 13 11.24 -13.20 -5.18
N GLY A 14 10.98 -12.65 -6.37
CA GLY A 14 10.71 -13.42 -7.58
C GLY A 14 9.31 -14.05 -7.67
N THR A 15 8.40 -13.77 -6.72
CA THR A 15 7.04 -14.35 -6.70
C THR A 15 5.95 -13.28 -6.57
N LEU A 16 4.68 -13.65 -6.80
CA LEU A 16 3.49 -12.81 -6.57
C LEU A 16 2.81 -13.10 -5.21
N GLY A 17 3.52 -13.73 -4.29
CA GLY A 17 2.97 -14.21 -3.03
C GLY A 17 4.05 -14.32 -1.96
N PRO A 18 3.81 -15.08 -0.88
CA PRO A 18 2.77 -16.09 -0.74
C PRO A 18 1.36 -15.50 -0.55
N ASN A 19 0.33 -16.32 -0.77
CA ASN A 19 -1.08 -15.95 -0.62
C ASN A 19 -1.82 -17.03 0.18
N TYR A 20 -2.84 -16.64 0.96
CA TYR A 20 -3.70 -17.54 1.73
C TYR A 20 -2.91 -18.47 2.68
N CYS A 21 -1.91 -17.94 3.38
CA CYS A 21 -0.97 -18.73 4.18
C CYS A 21 -1.61 -19.44 5.39
N ASN A 22 -2.77 -18.98 5.84
CA ASN A 22 -3.54 -19.67 6.86
C ASN A 22 -5.05 -19.54 6.61
N ASN A 23 -5.69 -20.64 6.21
CA ASN A 23 -7.13 -20.68 5.91
C ASN A 23 -8.03 -20.71 7.15
N THR A 24 -7.46 -20.96 8.33
CA THR A 24 -8.19 -20.97 9.61
C THR A 24 -8.31 -19.57 10.22
N TRP A 25 -7.46 -18.63 9.81
CA TRP A 25 -7.45 -17.26 10.31
C TRP A 25 -8.39 -16.38 9.49
N LYS A 26 -9.68 -16.55 9.76
CA LYS A 26 -10.75 -15.75 9.14
C LYS A 26 -10.77 -14.34 9.71
N PHE A 27 -11.05 -13.37 8.84
CA PHE A 27 -11.16 -11.98 9.24
C PHE A 27 -12.26 -11.80 10.29
N ASN A 28 -11.95 -11.03 11.33
CA ASN A 28 -12.89 -10.69 12.39
C ASN A 28 -12.89 -9.18 12.61
N LEU A 29 -13.93 -8.53 12.09
CA LEU A 29 -14.13 -7.08 12.21
C LEU A 29 -14.01 -6.54 13.65
N GLN A 30 -14.35 -7.34 14.67
CA GLN A 30 -14.23 -6.91 16.06
C GLN A 30 -12.76 -6.68 16.49
N GLN A 31 -11.80 -7.40 15.90
CA GLN A 31 -10.37 -7.23 16.20
C GLN A 31 -9.85 -5.87 15.75
N VAL A 32 -10.49 -5.25 14.75
CA VAL A 32 -10.03 -4.02 14.11
C VAL A 32 -11.00 -2.86 14.32
N GLN A 33 -12.01 -3.04 15.18
CA GLN A 33 -13.09 -2.07 15.38
C GLN A 33 -12.56 -0.71 15.85
N VAL A 34 -11.47 -0.70 16.64
CA VAL A 34 -10.79 0.53 17.07
C VAL A 34 -10.16 1.33 15.92
N LEU A 35 -9.78 0.67 14.83
CA LEU A 35 -9.21 1.29 13.64
C LEU A 35 -10.26 1.70 12.62
N ARG A 36 -11.52 1.27 12.80
CA ARG A 36 -12.58 1.45 11.79
C ARG A 36 -12.72 2.88 11.26
N PRO A 37 -12.73 3.95 12.08
CA PRO A 37 -12.83 5.30 11.55
C PRO A 37 -11.69 5.68 10.59
N LEU A 38 -10.47 5.16 10.82
CA LEU A 38 -9.33 5.36 9.94
C LEU A 38 -9.41 4.48 8.70
N LEU A 39 -9.80 3.22 8.85
CA LEU A 39 -9.96 2.28 7.74
C LEU A 39 -11.03 2.75 6.75
N ASP A 40 -12.17 3.26 7.22
CA ASP A 40 -13.24 3.77 6.36
C ASP A 40 -12.78 4.94 5.49
N ILE A 41 -11.82 5.75 5.97
CA ILE A 41 -11.30 6.93 5.25
C ILE A 41 -10.08 6.59 4.38
N LYS A 42 -9.16 5.78 4.90
CA LYS A 42 -7.85 5.52 4.29
C LYS A 42 -7.82 4.25 3.46
N TRP A 43 -8.70 3.29 3.73
CA TRP A 43 -8.82 2.02 3.03
C TRP A 43 -10.28 1.74 2.63
N PRO A 44 -10.95 2.68 1.91
CA PRO A 44 -12.33 2.50 1.48
C PRO A 44 -12.45 1.42 0.41
N SER A 45 -13.65 0.87 0.25
CA SER A 45 -13.97 0.08 -0.94
C SER A 45 -14.32 0.99 -2.11
N PHE A 46 -13.71 0.72 -3.27
CA PHE A 46 -14.07 1.36 -4.54
C PHE A 46 -14.89 0.45 -5.45
N SER A 47 -15.10 -0.80 -5.05
CA SER A 47 -15.94 -1.74 -5.80
C SER A 47 -17.40 -1.55 -5.38
N VAL A 48 -18.27 -1.23 -6.35
CA VAL A 48 -19.74 -1.20 -6.14
C VAL A 48 -20.28 -2.60 -5.83
N GLN A 49 -19.51 -3.64 -6.17
CA GLN A 49 -19.88 -5.05 -5.99
C GLN A 49 -19.40 -5.62 -4.65
N ASP A 50 -18.39 -5.00 -4.03
CA ASP A 50 -17.88 -5.42 -2.72
C ASP A 50 -18.11 -4.34 -1.66
N PRO A 51 -19.17 -4.47 -0.83
CA PRO A 51 -19.35 -3.58 0.30
C PRO A 51 -18.18 -3.74 1.28
N LEU A 52 -17.77 -2.64 1.93
CA LEU A 52 -17.02 -2.75 3.19
C LEU A 52 -17.82 -3.65 4.15
N PRO A 53 -17.22 -4.65 4.82
CA PRO A 53 -15.79 -4.92 5.03
C PRO A 53 -15.15 -5.98 4.11
N ASN A 54 -15.77 -6.35 2.98
CA ASN A 54 -15.29 -7.46 2.12
C ASN A 54 -13.85 -7.28 1.62
N ASN A 55 -13.41 -6.03 1.36
CA ASN A 55 -12.02 -5.78 0.94
C ASN A 55 -11.02 -6.00 2.08
N TRP A 56 -11.34 -5.59 3.31
CA TRP A 56 -10.47 -5.82 4.45
C TRP A 56 -10.36 -7.32 4.73
N GLN A 57 -11.48 -8.04 4.62
CA GLN A 57 -11.49 -9.48 4.70
C GLN A 57 -10.59 -10.12 3.64
N HIS A 58 -10.73 -9.71 2.37
CA HIS A 58 -9.89 -10.22 1.28
C HIS A 58 -8.41 -10.01 1.57
N GLU A 59 -8.04 -8.78 1.93
CA GLU A 59 -6.66 -8.37 2.15
C GLU A 59 -6.05 -9.07 3.37
N TRP A 60 -6.80 -9.25 4.45
CA TRP A 60 -6.35 -10.03 5.59
C TRP A 60 -6.16 -11.51 5.23
N GLU A 61 -7.21 -12.17 4.73
CA GLU A 61 -7.20 -13.62 4.51
C GLU A 61 -6.17 -14.03 3.44
N LYS A 62 -6.03 -13.24 2.38
CA LYS A 62 -5.09 -13.50 1.29
C LYS A 62 -3.66 -13.07 1.61
N HIS A 63 -3.47 -11.88 2.19
CA HIS A 63 -2.13 -11.28 2.33
C HIS A 63 -1.68 -11.15 3.78
N GLY A 64 -2.54 -10.67 4.68
CA GLY A 64 -2.21 -10.48 6.09
C GLY A 64 -1.78 -11.76 6.81
N THR A 65 -2.46 -12.88 6.54
CA THR A 65 -2.11 -14.19 7.12
C THR A 65 -0.68 -14.64 6.81
N CYS A 66 -0.08 -14.13 5.73
CA CYS A 66 1.29 -14.44 5.31
C CYS A 66 2.37 -13.60 6.00
N GLY A 67 1.99 -12.55 6.72
CA GLY A 67 2.92 -11.62 7.38
C GLY A 67 3.19 -11.93 8.85
N THR A 68 2.47 -12.86 9.45
CA THR A 68 2.37 -13.00 10.92
C THR A 68 3.64 -13.42 11.64
N SER A 69 4.68 -13.88 10.93
CA SER A 69 6.02 -14.07 11.51
C SER A 69 6.75 -12.75 11.79
N VAL A 70 6.29 -11.64 11.23
CA VAL A 70 6.78 -10.28 11.51
C VAL A 70 5.97 -9.71 12.67
N GLN A 71 6.65 -9.24 13.72
CA GLN A 71 6.02 -8.79 14.96
C GLN A 71 4.99 -7.68 14.76
N ASP A 72 5.22 -6.78 13.80
CA ASP A 72 4.32 -5.67 13.46
C ASP A 72 3.12 -6.08 12.58
N LEU A 73 3.06 -7.34 12.16
CA LEU A 73 1.98 -7.92 11.34
C LEU A 73 1.40 -9.19 11.96
N ARG A 74 1.69 -9.44 13.24
CA ARG A 74 1.46 -10.74 13.92
C ARG A 74 -0.01 -11.16 14.03
N ASP A 75 -0.94 -10.22 13.90
CA ASP A 75 -2.38 -10.45 13.93
C ASP A 75 -3.13 -9.36 13.12
N GLU A 76 -4.47 -9.46 13.05
CA GLU A 76 -5.31 -8.53 12.30
C GLU A 76 -5.07 -7.07 12.69
N LEU A 77 -5.13 -6.77 13.99
CA LEU A 77 -4.99 -5.41 14.49
C LEU A 77 -3.64 -4.82 14.09
N HIS A 78 -2.56 -5.59 14.24
CA HIS A 78 -1.20 -5.16 13.87
C HIS A 78 -1.06 -4.98 12.35
N TYR A 79 -1.57 -5.92 11.55
CA TYR A 79 -1.54 -5.80 10.09
C TYR A 79 -2.20 -4.51 9.59
N PHE A 80 -3.43 -4.23 10.05
CA PHE A 80 -4.15 -3.02 9.62
C PHE A 80 -3.52 -1.74 10.18
N ASN A 81 -3.10 -1.73 11.45
CA ASN A 81 -2.46 -0.57 12.07
C ASN A 81 -1.14 -0.22 11.36
N THR A 82 -0.28 -1.22 11.15
CA THR A 82 1.01 -1.04 10.45
C THR A 82 0.79 -0.56 9.02
N THR A 83 -0.20 -1.09 8.31
CA THR A 83 -0.53 -0.61 6.97
C THR A 83 -0.95 0.85 6.96
N LEU A 84 -1.81 1.27 7.91
CA LEU A 84 -2.22 2.67 8.06
C LEU A 84 -1.04 3.59 8.40
N GLN A 85 -0.14 3.15 9.29
CA GLN A 85 1.06 3.91 9.66
C GLN A 85 2.01 4.09 8.47
N LEU A 86 2.24 3.03 7.68
CA LEU A 86 3.06 3.09 6.46
C LEU A 86 2.43 4.03 5.42
N HIS A 87 1.11 3.96 5.24
CA HIS A 87 0.38 4.86 4.35
C HIS A 87 0.52 6.33 4.76
N GLN A 88 0.47 6.62 6.06
CA GLN A 88 0.67 7.97 6.58
C GLN A 88 2.12 8.43 6.43
N LYS A 89 3.09 7.59 6.81
CA LYS A 89 4.53 7.89 6.75
C LYS A 89 5.00 8.17 5.32
N TYR A 90 4.52 7.38 4.35
CA TYR A 90 4.86 7.49 2.93
C TYR A 90 3.70 8.05 2.11
N SER A 91 3.10 9.15 2.59
CA SER A 91 2.02 9.87 1.90
C SER A 91 2.46 10.26 0.48
N LEU A 92 2.00 9.50 -0.52
CA LEU A 92 2.32 9.74 -1.94
C LEU A 92 1.89 11.12 -2.40
N GLN A 93 0.77 11.62 -1.89
CA GLN A 93 0.32 12.99 -2.19
C GLN A 93 1.37 14.01 -1.76
N SER A 94 1.91 13.87 -0.55
CA SER A 94 2.91 14.79 -0.01
C SER A 94 4.25 14.66 -0.74
N LEU A 95 4.68 13.42 -1.02
CA LEU A 95 5.94 13.14 -1.72
C LEU A 95 5.92 13.73 -3.14
N LEU A 96 4.88 13.46 -3.92
CA LEU A 96 4.74 13.98 -5.28
C LEU A 96 4.58 15.50 -5.29
N ALA A 97 3.77 16.06 -4.38
CA ALA A 97 3.57 17.51 -4.29
C ALA A 97 4.88 18.25 -3.97
N SER A 98 5.77 17.66 -3.17
CA SER A 98 7.09 18.24 -2.87
C SER A 98 8.00 18.38 -4.10
N ARG A 99 7.69 17.65 -5.18
CA ARG A 99 8.34 17.75 -6.50
C ARG A 99 7.49 18.46 -7.53
N GLY A 100 6.44 19.17 -7.10
CA GLY A 100 5.52 19.89 -7.98
C GLY A 100 4.53 19.00 -8.74
N ILE A 101 4.49 17.69 -8.47
CA ILE A 101 3.56 16.76 -9.10
C ILE A 101 2.28 16.71 -8.26
N VAL A 102 1.25 17.41 -8.74
CA VAL A 102 -0.07 17.47 -8.09
C VAL A 102 -1.18 17.03 -9.03
N PRO A 103 -2.30 16.49 -8.53
CA PRO A 103 -3.46 16.18 -9.36
C PRO A 103 -3.91 17.41 -10.15
N SER A 104 -4.05 17.28 -11.46
CA SER A 104 -4.43 18.36 -12.36
C SER A 104 -5.31 17.84 -13.50
N SER A 105 -6.25 18.67 -13.96
CA SER A 105 -7.06 18.42 -15.16
C SER A 105 -6.43 19.00 -16.44
N SER A 106 -5.38 19.82 -16.32
CA SER A 106 -4.75 20.53 -17.43
C SER A 106 -3.26 20.21 -17.59
N VAL A 107 -2.61 19.67 -16.56
CA VAL A 107 -1.20 19.31 -16.55
C VAL A 107 -1.08 17.79 -16.49
N THR A 108 -0.31 17.23 -17.41
CA THR A 108 0.01 15.81 -17.45
C THR A 108 1.47 15.60 -17.08
N TYR A 109 1.76 14.45 -16.45
CA TYR A 109 3.10 14.02 -16.10
C TYR A 109 3.37 12.70 -16.78
N THR A 110 4.59 12.50 -17.28
CA THR A 110 5.00 11.20 -17.80
C THR A 110 5.21 10.22 -16.65
N PRO A 111 5.04 8.91 -16.88
CA PRO A 111 5.39 7.89 -15.89
C PRO A 111 6.82 8.06 -15.36
N ASP A 112 7.79 8.36 -16.23
CA ASP A 112 9.19 8.57 -15.85
C ASP A 112 9.39 9.76 -14.91
N ALA A 113 8.65 10.86 -15.10
CA ALA A 113 8.70 12.01 -14.20
C ALA A 113 8.19 11.65 -12.80
N VAL A 114 7.11 10.85 -12.71
CA VAL A 114 6.56 10.37 -11.44
C VAL A 114 7.54 9.41 -10.76
N LEU A 115 8.11 8.46 -11.50
CA LEU A 115 9.08 7.49 -10.99
C LEU A 115 10.34 8.18 -10.47
N THR A 116 10.89 9.13 -11.22
CA THR A 116 12.08 9.90 -10.83
C THR A 116 11.82 10.72 -9.56
N ALA A 117 10.69 11.43 -9.52
CA ALA A 117 10.31 12.22 -8.36
C ALA A 117 10.20 11.38 -7.08
N LEU A 118 9.66 10.16 -7.18
CA LEU A 118 9.55 9.23 -6.05
C LEU A 118 10.92 8.63 -5.68
N HIS A 119 11.71 8.23 -6.67
CA HIS A 119 13.06 7.70 -6.45
C HIS A 119 13.95 8.69 -5.69
N ASP A 120 13.94 9.96 -6.10
CA ASP A 120 14.77 11.01 -5.49
C ASP A 120 14.44 11.30 -4.01
N ILE A 121 13.27 10.86 -3.52
CA ILE A 121 12.88 11.03 -2.12
C ILE A 121 13.05 9.72 -1.35
N LEU A 122 12.72 8.60 -1.97
CA LEU A 122 12.64 7.30 -1.31
C LEU A 122 13.92 6.48 -1.40
N GLY A 123 14.85 6.85 -2.29
CA GLY A 123 16.07 6.09 -2.57
C GLY A 123 15.84 4.74 -3.25
N VAL A 124 14.60 4.44 -3.64
CA VAL A 124 14.21 3.19 -4.30
C VAL A 124 13.25 3.49 -5.45
N TYR A 125 13.31 2.69 -6.52
CA TYR A 125 12.33 2.76 -7.61
C TYR A 125 11.04 2.04 -7.21
N PRO A 126 9.92 2.77 -7.03
CA PRO A 126 8.64 2.13 -6.82
C PRO A 126 8.11 1.54 -8.13
N ASN A 127 7.21 0.57 -8.02
CA ASN A 127 6.43 0.15 -9.18
C ASN A 127 5.18 1.05 -9.27
N VAL A 128 4.96 1.66 -10.44
CA VAL A 128 3.79 2.52 -10.71
C VAL A 128 3.01 1.91 -11.86
N ILE A 129 1.73 1.65 -11.62
CA ILE A 129 0.80 1.11 -12.61
C ILE A 129 -0.13 2.24 -13.02
N CYS A 130 -0.18 2.55 -14.30
CA CYS A 130 -1.10 3.56 -14.86
C CYS A 130 -2.26 2.87 -15.55
N VAL A 131 -3.48 3.15 -15.10
CA VAL A 131 -4.73 2.72 -15.72
C VAL A 131 -5.36 3.91 -16.43
N ARG A 132 -5.81 3.71 -17.67
CA ARG A 132 -6.54 4.73 -18.42
C ARG A 132 -8.03 4.57 -18.17
N ASP A 133 -8.66 5.60 -17.66
CA ASP A 133 -10.11 5.67 -17.43
C ASP A 133 -10.67 6.94 -18.09
N GLU A 134 -11.48 6.79 -19.15
CA GLU A 134 -12.11 7.88 -19.91
C GLU A 134 -11.18 9.07 -20.27
N GLY A 135 -9.89 8.80 -20.53
CA GLY A 135 -8.88 9.82 -20.85
C GLY A 135 -8.13 10.43 -19.65
N ARG A 136 -8.45 9.99 -18.43
CA ARG A 136 -7.69 10.27 -17.19
C ARG A 136 -6.80 9.07 -16.85
N PHE A 137 -5.66 9.32 -16.19
CA PHE A 137 -4.79 8.26 -15.68
C PHE A 137 -5.04 8.08 -14.18
N VAL A 138 -5.49 6.89 -13.77
CA VAL A 138 -5.49 6.46 -12.37
C VAL A 138 -4.18 5.72 -12.15
N THR A 139 -3.43 6.09 -11.12
CA THR A 139 -2.18 5.39 -10.78
C THR A 139 -2.38 4.54 -9.54
N GLU A 140 -1.81 3.34 -9.53
CA GLU A 140 -1.57 2.52 -8.34
C GLU A 140 -0.06 2.47 -8.13
N ARG A 141 0.39 2.63 -6.88
CA ARG A 141 1.81 2.57 -6.53
C ARG A 141 2.07 1.41 -5.60
N LYS A 142 2.97 0.51 -5.97
CA LYS A 142 3.48 -0.56 -5.12
C LYS A 142 4.86 -0.18 -4.60
N THR A 143 4.99 -0.19 -3.29
CA THR A 143 6.25 0.05 -2.58
C THR A 143 6.76 -1.28 -2.08
N VAL A 144 8.01 -1.60 -2.37
CA VAL A 144 8.69 -2.68 -1.65
C VAL A 144 9.20 -2.09 -0.34
N ILE A 145 8.75 -2.64 0.80
CA ILE A 145 9.19 -2.26 2.14
C ILE A 145 9.98 -3.45 2.70
N PRO A 146 11.29 -3.32 2.96
CA PRO A 146 12.09 -4.41 3.51
C PRO A 146 11.54 -4.89 4.87
N ARG A 147 11.62 -6.21 5.14
CA ARG A 147 11.07 -6.83 6.37
C ARG A 147 11.63 -6.30 7.69
N ASN A 148 12.80 -5.66 7.70
CA ASN A 148 13.52 -5.26 8.92
C ASN A 148 13.72 -3.73 8.99
N CYS A 149 12.64 -2.95 9.07
CA CYS A 149 12.73 -1.49 9.15
C CYS A 149 12.53 -0.96 10.59
N GLY A 150 13.33 -1.46 11.53
CA GLY A 150 13.85 -0.56 12.56
C GLY A 150 14.91 0.29 11.86
N ASP A 151 14.61 1.56 11.64
CA ASP A 151 15.50 2.57 11.03
C ASP A 151 15.90 2.33 9.56
N LEU A 152 15.11 2.90 8.64
CA LEU A 152 15.55 3.19 7.28
C LEU A 152 16.55 4.35 7.32
N HIS A 153 17.77 4.05 7.74
CA HIS A 153 18.98 4.76 7.34
C HIS A 153 19.77 3.84 6.41
N ASP A 154 20.02 4.32 5.19
CA ASP A 154 21.03 3.84 4.23
C ASP A 154 21.37 2.33 4.24
N GLN A 155 20.71 1.58 3.36
CA GLN A 155 21.30 0.36 2.80
C GLN A 155 20.96 0.31 1.31
N GLY A 156 21.86 0.87 0.49
CA GLY A 156 21.82 0.75 -0.96
C GLY A 156 21.83 -0.72 -1.39
N LEU A 157 20.68 -1.20 -1.83
CA LEU A 157 20.43 -2.44 -2.56
C LEU A 157 19.32 -2.00 -3.52
N TRP A 158 19.52 -1.92 -4.83
CA TRP A 158 19.69 -3.03 -5.76
C TRP A 158 20.53 -2.60 -6.96
N SER A 159 21.66 -3.27 -7.18
CA SER A 159 22.40 -3.25 -8.44
C SER A 159 22.18 -4.57 -9.20
N ASN A 160 22.01 -4.39 -10.52
CA ASN A 160 21.79 -5.36 -11.61
C ASN A 160 20.34 -5.74 -11.91
#